data_AF-A0A940A1W5-F1
#
_entry.id   AF-A0A940A1W5-F1
#
_cell.length_a   1.000
_cell.length_b   1.000
_cell.length_c   1.000
_cell.angle_alpha   90.00
_cell.angle_beta   90.00
_cell.angle_gamma   90.00
#
_symmetry.space_group_name_H-M   'P 1'
#
loop_
_entity.id
_entity.type
_entity.pdbx_description
1 polymer ?
#
loop_
_entity_poly.entity_id
_entity_poly.type
_entity_poly.pdbx_seq_one_letter_code
_entity_poly.pdbx_strand_id
1 'polypeptide(L)'
;MNKPKITPVANNIEKQETYRIQMQHYKTAIKYGFYLEAIMIDYAMIEDRMRSLLYHVAFLRDRKAIKAWKKTRPYFTKFVQEYKTDVENTFIGITNISGKIKIIRSMLRWVSKTSGGYQDDKFLVVLKYKCEELDIGGILDALDEIEEWCKYRNEIVHALLNKNTSSVYSELEELAEKGMEYARFIDSQVRILRKDNYIRKQLGLPIGK
;
A
#
# COMPACT_ATOMS: atom_id res chain seq x y z
N MET A 1 25.21 -13.56 8.06
CA MET A 1 23.94 -12.85 7.78
C MET A 1 23.76 -11.79 8.86
N ASN A 2 23.64 -10.51 8.48
CA ASN A 2 23.36 -9.45 9.46
C ASN A 2 21.99 -9.69 10.08
N LYS A 3 21.95 -9.91 11.39
CA LYS A 3 20.69 -10.01 12.14
C LYS A 3 19.99 -8.64 12.06
N PRO A 4 18.69 -8.57 11.76
CA PRO A 4 17.99 -7.30 11.73
C PRO A 4 18.09 -6.62 13.10
N LYS A 5 18.32 -5.30 13.10
CA LYS A 5 18.44 -4.50 14.34
C LYS A 5 17.13 -4.44 15.13
N ILE A 6 16.00 -4.65 14.47
CA ILE A 6 14.65 -4.65 15.04
C ILE A 6 14.05 -6.04 14.81
N THR A 7 13.57 -6.67 15.88
CA THR A 7 12.92 -7.99 15.80
C THR A 7 11.60 -7.86 15.05
N PRO A 8 11.31 -8.74 14.07
CA PRO A 8 10.03 -8.72 13.38
C PRO A 8 8.91 -9.25 14.27
N VAL A 9 7.70 -8.73 14.07
CA VAL A 9 6.48 -9.23 14.71
C VAL A 9 6.35 -10.75 14.50
N ALA A 10 6.23 -11.50 15.60
CA ALA A 10 6.22 -12.95 15.59
C ALA A 10 4.89 -13.50 15.09
N ASN A 11 3.77 -12.99 15.61
CA ASN A 11 2.42 -13.53 15.38
C ASN A 11 1.36 -12.41 15.25
N ASN A 12 0.10 -12.81 15.00
CA ASN A 12 -0.99 -11.83 14.81
C ASN A 12 -1.45 -11.13 16.08
N ILE A 13 -1.27 -11.74 17.26
CA ILE A 13 -1.60 -11.11 18.54
C ILE A 13 -0.66 -9.92 18.74
N GLU A 14 0.65 -10.14 18.56
CA GLU A 14 1.65 -9.10 18.60
C GLU A 14 1.43 -8.04 17.50
N LYS A 15 0.95 -8.44 16.31
CA LYS A 15 0.59 -7.48 15.25
C LYS A 15 -0.57 -6.57 15.67
N GLN A 16 -1.61 -7.15 16.26
CA GLN A 16 -2.77 -6.38 16.75
C GLN A 16 -2.37 -5.43 17.87
N GLU A 17 -1.54 -5.90 18.80
CA GLU A 17 -1.05 -5.08 19.89
C GLU A 17 -0.15 -3.95 19.40
N THR A 18 0.77 -4.24 18.48
CA THR A 18 1.60 -3.22 17.82
C THR A 18 0.72 -2.16 17.17
N TYR A 19 -0.29 -2.58 16.40
CA TYR A 19 -1.23 -1.66 15.76
C TYR A 19 -1.96 -0.79 16.79
N ARG A 20 -2.47 -1.39 17.87
CA ARG A 20 -3.18 -0.69 18.95
C ARG A 20 -2.30 0.40 19.58
N ILE A 21 -1.07 0.07 19.92
CA ILE A 21 -0.08 1.00 20.50
C ILE A 21 0.19 2.15 19.52
N GLN A 22 0.49 1.85 18.25
CA GLN A 22 0.78 2.90 17.27
C GLN A 22 -0.43 3.83 17.05
N MET A 23 -1.66 3.31 17.09
CA MET A 23 -2.84 4.16 16.97
C MET A 23 -3.08 5.03 18.21
N GLN A 24 -2.66 4.58 19.39
CA GLN A 24 -2.66 5.41 20.59
C GLN A 24 -1.60 6.53 20.50
N HIS A 25 -0.42 6.22 19.97
CA HIS A 25 0.62 7.21 19.71
C HIS A 25 0.15 8.24 18.69
N TYR A 26 -0.43 7.82 17.56
CA TYR A 26 -1.01 8.72 16.57
C TYR A 26 -2.02 9.69 17.18
N LYS A 27 -2.98 9.19 17.98
CA LYS A 27 -4.00 10.04 18.63
C LYS A 27 -3.37 11.05 19.59
N THR A 28 -2.36 10.63 20.34
CA THR A 28 -1.59 11.49 21.24
C THR A 28 -0.84 12.56 20.44
N ALA A 29 -0.19 12.15 19.35
CA ALA A 29 0.59 13.02 18.50
C ALA A 29 -0.26 14.12 17.88
N ILE A 30 -1.43 13.77 17.31
CA ILE A 30 -2.40 14.75 16.80
C ILE A 30 -2.85 15.69 17.93
N LYS A 31 -3.29 15.15 19.07
CA LYS A 31 -3.85 15.94 20.18
C LYS A 31 -2.87 16.99 20.73
N TYR A 32 -1.58 16.67 20.77
CA TYR A 32 -0.55 17.54 21.38
C TYR A 32 0.36 18.22 20.35
N GLY A 33 0.03 18.17 19.07
CA GLY A 33 0.79 18.85 18.01
C GLY A 33 2.12 18.21 17.63
N PHE A 34 2.34 16.94 17.98
CA PHE A 34 3.52 16.17 17.54
C PHE A 34 3.33 15.62 16.11
N TYR A 35 3.01 16.50 15.16
CA TYR A 35 2.60 16.09 13.81
C TYR A 35 3.67 15.32 13.03
N LEU A 36 4.97 15.54 13.31
CA LEU A 36 6.04 14.74 12.70
C LEU A 36 5.95 13.25 13.10
N GLU A 37 5.58 12.94 14.35
CA GLU A 37 5.35 11.56 14.80
C GLU A 37 4.11 10.98 14.11
N ALA A 38 3.03 11.76 14.02
CA ALA A 38 1.81 11.35 13.32
C ALA A 38 2.09 10.98 11.86
N ILE A 39 2.78 11.86 11.11
CA ILE A 39 3.18 11.65 9.71
C ILE A 39 4.03 10.37 9.55
N MET A 40 4.93 10.09 10.49
CA MET A 40 5.73 8.86 10.46
C MET A 40 4.88 7.61 10.65
N ILE A 41 3.89 7.66 11.54
CA ILE A 41 2.92 6.57 11.74
C ILE A 41 2.05 6.41 10.49
N ASP A 42 1.62 7.50 9.86
CA ASP A 42 0.83 7.48 8.63
C ASP A 42 1.58 6.79 7.49
N TYR A 43 2.86 7.14 7.29
CA TYR A 43 3.70 6.49 6.30
C TYR A 43 3.75 4.97 6.51
N ALA A 44 4.02 4.53 7.74
CA ALA A 44 4.07 3.11 8.08
C ALA A 44 2.72 2.41 7.85
N MET A 45 1.63 3.11 8.15
CA MET A 45 0.26 2.64 7.96
C MET A 45 -0.08 2.45 6.48
N ILE A 46 0.15 3.47 5.65
CA ILE A 46 -0.08 3.40 4.20
C ILE A 46 0.74 2.24 3.60
N GLU A 47 2.01 2.12 3.99
CA GLU A 47 2.88 1.06 3.51
C GLU A 47 2.39 -0.36 3.88
N ASP A 48 1.95 -0.59 5.12
CA ASP A 48 1.37 -1.89 5.54
C ASP A 48 0.06 -2.18 4.79
N ARG A 49 -0.78 -1.18 4.54
CA ARG A 49 -2.07 -1.34 3.84
C ARG A 49 -1.89 -1.66 2.36
N MET A 50 -1.00 -0.96 1.65
CA MET A 50 -0.64 -1.31 0.26
C MET A 50 -0.04 -2.71 0.17
N ARG A 51 0.80 -3.09 1.13
CA ARG A 51 1.37 -4.44 1.18
C ARG A 51 0.29 -5.50 1.43
N SER A 52 -0.70 -5.20 2.26
CA SER A 52 -1.85 -6.07 2.50
C SER A 52 -2.68 -6.24 1.22
N LEU A 53 -2.92 -5.17 0.46
CA LEU A 53 -3.59 -5.21 -0.84
C LEU A 53 -2.85 -6.17 -1.79
N LEU A 54 -1.54 -5.98 -1.98
CA LEU A 54 -0.68 -6.84 -2.81
C LEU A 54 -0.69 -8.31 -2.36
N TYR A 55 -0.81 -8.56 -1.05
CA TYR A 55 -0.98 -9.92 -0.53
C TYR A 55 -2.34 -10.53 -0.91
N HIS A 56 -3.43 -9.78 -0.79
CA HIS A 56 -4.78 -10.29 -1.07
C HIS A 56 -5.04 -10.50 -2.57
N VAL A 57 -4.41 -9.72 -3.46
CA VAL A 57 -4.42 -9.96 -4.93
C VAL A 57 -3.43 -11.03 -5.39
N ALA A 58 -2.89 -11.82 -4.44
CA ALA A 58 -1.97 -12.93 -4.71
C ALA A 58 -0.66 -12.53 -5.40
N PHE A 59 -0.26 -11.27 -5.37
CA PHE A 59 1.08 -10.86 -5.83
C PHE A 59 2.18 -11.30 -4.87
N LEU A 60 1.87 -11.33 -3.56
CA LEU A 60 2.76 -11.86 -2.53
C LEU A 60 2.34 -13.27 -2.12
N ARG A 61 3.34 -14.17 -2.00
CA ARG A 61 3.10 -15.57 -1.58
C ARG A 61 2.56 -15.62 -0.15
N ASP A 62 3.13 -14.82 0.74
CA ASP A 62 2.78 -14.76 2.15
C ASP A 62 2.97 -13.33 2.69
N ARG A 63 2.49 -13.08 3.92
CA ARG A 63 2.59 -11.77 4.56
C ARG A 63 4.01 -11.37 4.97
N LYS A 64 5.04 -12.22 4.87
CA LYS A 64 6.44 -11.89 5.18
C LYS A 64 7.32 -11.89 3.92
N ALA A 65 6.72 -12.10 2.75
CA ALA A 65 7.43 -12.17 1.48
C ALA A 65 8.22 -10.88 1.19
N ILE A 66 9.48 -11.08 0.82
CA ILE A 66 10.44 -10.04 0.40
C ILE A 66 10.50 -9.95 -1.13
N LYS A 67 9.93 -10.95 -1.83
CA LYS A 67 9.87 -11.03 -3.30
C LYS A 67 8.44 -11.32 -3.76
N ALA A 68 8.10 -10.86 -4.95
CA ALA A 68 6.87 -11.22 -5.63
C ALA A 68 6.77 -12.73 -5.88
N TRP A 69 5.56 -13.27 -5.84
CA TRP A 69 5.34 -14.69 -6.07
C TRP A 69 5.60 -15.06 -7.53
N LYS A 70 6.42 -16.09 -7.77
CA LYS A 70 6.86 -16.47 -9.12
C LYS A 70 5.70 -16.75 -10.09
N LYS A 71 4.56 -17.26 -9.60
CA LYS A 71 3.42 -17.61 -10.47
C LYS A 71 2.64 -16.38 -10.94
N THR A 72 2.42 -15.40 -10.07
CA THR A 72 1.64 -14.20 -10.42
C THR A 72 2.51 -13.05 -10.92
N ARG A 73 3.80 -13.03 -10.58
CA ARG A 73 4.73 -11.97 -11.00
C ARG A 73 4.69 -11.65 -12.51
N PRO A 74 4.67 -12.62 -13.44
CA PRO A 74 4.64 -12.31 -14.87
C PRO A 74 3.44 -11.44 -15.28
N TYR A 75 2.25 -11.70 -14.71
CA TYR A 75 1.05 -10.90 -14.98
C TYR A 75 1.21 -9.46 -14.50
N PHE A 76 1.72 -9.26 -13.28
CA PHE A 76 1.98 -7.91 -12.78
C PHE A 76 3.08 -7.18 -13.56
N THR A 77 4.09 -7.90 -14.08
CA THR A 77 5.06 -7.33 -15.03
C THR A 77 4.38 -6.86 -16.29
N LYS A 78 3.49 -7.67 -16.86
CA LYS A 78 2.71 -7.29 -18.03
C LYS A 78 1.85 -6.05 -17.76
N PHE A 79 1.14 -6.01 -16.63
CA PHE A 79 0.36 -4.83 -16.23
C PHE A 79 1.24 -3.57 -16.15
N VAL A 80 2.40 -3.66 -15.49
CA VAL A 80 3.33 -2.51 -15.40
C VAL A 80 3.88 -2.11 -16.75
N GLN A 81 4.19 -3.06 -17.65
CA GLN A 81 4.66 -2.73 -19.00
C GLN A 81 3.60 -2.00 -19.82
N GLU A 82 2.34 -2.39 -19.69
CA GLU A 82 1.23 -1.87 -20.51
C GLU A 82 0.54 -0.63 -19.92
N TYR A 83 0.51 -0.49 -18.59
CA TYR A 83 -0.35 0.50 -17.89
C TYR A 83 0.39 1.43 -16.92
N LYS A 84 1.73 1.39 -16.87
CA LYS A 84 2.53 2.41 -16.15
C LYS A 84 2.26 3.82 -16.68
N THR A 85 2.62 4.84 -15.92
CA THR A 85 2.75 6.21 -16.45
C THR A 85 4.01 6.36 -17.29
N ASP A 86 4.09 7.44 -18.07
CA ASP A 86 5.24 7.68 -18.96
C ASP A 86 6.55 7.87 -18.17
N VAL A 87 6.45 8.50 -17.00
CA VAL A 87 7.60 8.77 -16.11
C VAL A 87 8.07 7.56 -15.30
N GLU A 88 7.24 6.51 -15.19
CA GLU A 88 7.57 5.30 -14.44
C GLU A 88 8.46 4.37 -15.26
N ASN A 89 9.48 3.78 -14.63
CA ASN A 89 10.23 2.66 -15.23
C ASN A 89 9.46 1.33 -15.13
N THR A 90 9.90 0.31 -15.86
CA THR A 90 9.29 -1.04 -15.86
C THR A 90 9.72 -1.92 -14.68
N PHE A 91 10.64 -1.46 -13.82
CA PHE A 91 11.16 -2.27 -12.72
C PHE A 91 10.11 -2.48 -11.62
N ILE A 92 9.87 -3.74 -11.27
CA ILE A 92 8.97 -4.11 -10.15
C ILE A 92 9.74 -4.10 -8.83
N GLY A 93 9.48 -3.08 -8.02
CA GLY A 93 9.93 -3.01 -6.63
C GLY A 93 8.75 -3.18 -5.67
N ILE A 94 8.92 -4.01 -4.63
CA ILE A 94 7.88 -4.20 -3.59
C ILE A 94 8.33 -3.68 -2.21
N THR A 95 9.56 -3.16 -2.15
CA THR A 95 10.21 -2.75 -0.91
C THR A 95 9.81 -1.36 -0.48
N ASN A 96 9.70 -0.39 -1.40
CA ASN A 96 9.29 0.97 -1.11
C ASN A 96 7.83 1.24 -1.51
N ILE A 97 7.27 2.36 -1.05
CA ILE A 97 5.89 2.74 -1.33
C ILE A 97 5.66 3.01 -2.83
N SER A 98 6.57 3.72 -3.51
CA SER A 98 6.45 4.07 -4.93
C SER A 98 6.36 2.85 -5.83
N GLY A 99 7.13 1.80 -5.53
CA GLY A 99 7.04 0.53 -6.25
C GLY A 99 5.69 -0.16 -6.06
N LYS A 100 5.12 -0.11 -4.85
CA LYS A 100 3.78 -0.65 -4.56
C LYS A 100 2.69 0.14 -5.30
N ILE A 101 2.75 1.47 -5.24
CA ILE A 101 1.84 2.38 -5.96
C ILE A 101 1.77 1.99 -7.43
N LYS A 102 2.93 1.93 -8.11
CA LYS A 102 3.01 1.57 -9.52
C LYS A 102 2.32 0.24 -9.85
N ILE A 103 2.62 -0.79 -9.06
CA ILE A 103 2.06 -2.14 -9.29
C ILE A 103 0.53 -2.14 -9.13
N ILE A 104 0.03 -1.48 -8.09
CA ILE A 104 -1.42 -1.40 -7.81
C ILE A 104 -2.11 -0.58 -8.90
N ARG A 105 -1.57 0.60 -9.23
CA ARG A 105 -2.06 1.50 -10.28
C ARG A 105 -2.16 0.79 -11.62
N SER A 106 -1.09 0.12 -12.06
CA SER A 106 -1.08 -0.60 -13.34
C SER A 106 -2.06 -1.77 -13.36
N MET A 107 -2.17 -2.53 -12.26
CA MET A 107 -3.16 -3.61 -12.13
C MET A 107 -4.59 -3.08 -12.24
N LEU A 108 -4.91 -2.01 -11.52
CA LEU A 108 -6.27 -1.45 -11.53
C LEU A 108 -6.62 -0.81 -12.87
N ARG A 109 -5.68 -0.16 -13.53
CA ARG A 109 -5.86 0.32 -14.92
C ARG A 109 -6.13 -0.82 -15.89
N TRP A 110 -5.45 -1.96 -15.74
CA TRP A 110 -5.77 -3.17 -16.49
C TRP A 110 -7.20 -3.65 -16.19
N VAL A 111 -7.60 -3.75 -14.91
CA VAL A 111 -8.97 -4.14 -14.52
C VAL A 111 -10.02 -3.24 -15.19
N SER A 112 -9.83 -1.92 -15.18
CA SER A 112 -10.78 -0.96 -15.76
C SER A 112 -10.81 -0.95 -17.28
N LYS A 113 -9.68 -1.18 -17.97
CA LYS A 113 -9.57 -0.99 -19.43
C LYS A 113 -9.73 -2.29 -20.22
N THR A 114 -9.47 -3.45 -19.61
CA THR A 114 -9.52 -4.73 -20.32
C THR A 114 -10.95 -5.27 -20.42
N SER A 115 -11.42 -5.42 -21.66
CA SER A 115 -12.74 -5.99 -21.99
C SER A 115 -12.67 -7.47 -22.43
N GLY A 116 -11.51 -7.99 -22.81
CA GLY A 116 -11.36 -9.39 -23.25
C GLY A 116 -9.91 -9.89 -23.28
N GLY A 117 -9.72 -11.15 -23.70
CA GLY A 117 -8.41 -11.80 -23.81
C GLY A 117 -7.82 -12.34 -22.50
N TYR A 118 -8.61 -12.37 -21.43
CA TYR A 118 -8.21 -12.86 -20.11
C TYR A 118 -8.98 -14.10 -19.66
N GLN A 119 -10.04 -14.47 -20.39
CA GLN A 119 -11.03 -15.47 -19.99
C GLN A 119 -10.45 -16.88 -19.87
N ASP A 120 -9.41 -17.20 -20.62
CA ASP A 120 -8.75 -18.52 -20.59
C ASP A 120 -7.79 -18.67 -19.40
N ASP A 121 -7.44 -17.57 -18.71
CA ASP A 121 -6.54 -17.59 -17.58
C ASP A 121 -7.29 -17.48 -16.25
N LYS A 122 -7.29 -18.58 -15.49
CA LYS A 122 -7.98 -18.67 -14.20
C LYS A 122 -7.57 -17.55 -13.23
N PHE A 123 -6.30 -17.15 -13.20
CA PHE A 123 -5.85 -16.09 -12.30
C PHE A 123 -6.43 -14.73 -12.71
N LEU A 124 -6.35 -14.40 -13.99
CA LEU A 124 -6.84 -13.12 -14.50
C LEU A 124 -8.37 -12.98 -14.35
N VAL A 125 -9.13 -14.04 -14.61
CA VAL A 125 -10.60 -14.06 -14.40
C VAL A 125 -10.93 -13.76 -12.94
N VAL A 126 -10.28 -14.47 -12.02
CA VAL A 126 -10.52 -14.32 -10.57
C VAL A 126 -10.08 -12.95 -10.06
N LEU A 127 -8.94 -12.45 -10.55
CA LEU A 127 -8.42 -11.12 -10.20
C LEU A 127 -9.38 -10.03 -10.66
N LYS A 128 -9.79 -10.06 -11.93
CA LYS A 128 -10.69 -9.06 -12.52
C LYS A 128 -12.03 -9.03 -11.80
N TYR A 129 -12.69 -10.17 -11.66
CA TYR A 129 -13.96 -10.30 -10.94
C TYR A 129 -13.90 -9.67 -9.54
N LYS A 130 -12.85 -9.97 -8.78
CA LYS A 130 -12.76 -9.49 -7.39
C LYS A 130 -12.34 -8.01 -7.29
N CYS A 131 -11.52 -7.53 -8.21
CA CYS A 131 -11.11 -6.12 -8.23
C CYS A 131 -12.20 -5.19 -8.76
N GLU A 132 -13.17 -5.69 -9.54
CA GLU A 132 -14.36 -4.93 -9.98
C GLU A 132 -15.31 -4.58 -8.83
N GLU A 133 -15.20 -5.24 -7.67
CA GLU A 133 -15.92 -4.85 -6.45
C GLU A 133 -15.31 -3.62 -5.74
N LEU A 134 -14.12 -3.16 -6.16
CA LEU A 134 -13.42 -2.05 -5.53
C LEU A 134 -13.87 -0.70 -6.09
N ASP A 135 -13.67 0.35 -5.30
CA ASP A 135 -13.71 1.71 -5.80
C ASP A 135 -12.43 2.01 -6.59
N ILE A 136 -12.37 1.54 -7.85
CA ILE A 136 -11.16 1.65 -8.66
C ILE A 136 -10.79 3.11 -8.91
N GLY A 137 -11.77 3.97 -9.20
CA GLY A 137 -11.56 5.40 -9.41
C GLY A 137 -10.95 6.05 -8.16
N GLY A 138 -11.60 5.87 -7.01
CA GLY A 138 -11.10 6.43 -5.75
C GLY A 138 -9.73 5.87 -5.35
N ILE A 139 -9.42 4.60 -5.64
CA ILE A 139 -8.06 4.07 -5.41
C ILE A 139 -7.03 4.76 -6.31
N LEU A 140 -7.32 4.93 -7.60
CA LEU A 140 -6.38 5.59 -8.51
C LEU A 140 -6.11 7.03 -8.07
N ASP A 141 -7.15 7.78 -7.70
CA ASP A 141 -7.01 9.14 -7.18
C ASP A 141 -6.20 9.16 -5.88
N ALA A 142 -6.53 8.27 -4.92
CA ALA A 142 -5.79 8.16 -3.66
C ALA A 142 -4.32 7.79 -3.87
N LEU A 143 -3.98 6.99 -4.89
CA LEU A 143 -2.59 6.63 -5.19
C LEU A 143 -1.78 7.83 -5.68
N ASP A 144 -2.40 8.70 -6.48
CA ASP A 144 -1.76 9.93 -6.97
C ASP A 144 -1.57 10.92 -5.81
N GLU A 145 -2.59 11.08 -4.96
CA GLU A 145 -2.51 11.90 -3.74
C GLU A 145 -1.46 11.38 -2.73
N ILE A 146 -1.35 10.06 -2.53
CA ILE A 146 -0.31 9.47 -1.66
C ILE A 146 1.09 9.73 -2.22
N GLU A 147 1.25 9.76 -3.54
CA GLU A 147 2.54 10.05 -4.18
C GLU A 147 2.98 11.49 -3.90
N GLU A 148 2.07 12.47 -4.02
CA GLU A 148 2.33 13.86 -3.62
C GLU A 148 2.55 14.00 -2.12
N TRP A 149 1.74 13.34 -1.30
CA TRP A 149 1.92 13.30 0.15
C TRP A 149 3.32 12.79 0.55
N CYS A 150 3.81 11.76 -0.14
CA CYS A 150 5.16 11.24 0.09
C CYS A 150 6.26 12.23 -0.30
N LYS A 151 6.07 13.01 -1.37
CA LYS A 151 7.00 14.06 -1.77
C LYS A 151 7.03 15.16 -0.71
N TYR A 152 5.88 15.61 -0.24
CA TYR A 152 5.80 16.64 0.78
C TYR A 152 6.43 16.18 2.11
N ARG A 153 6.14 14.97 2.58
CA ARG A 153 6.84 14.40 3.75
C ARG A 153 8.36 14.42 3.56
N ASN A 154 8.87 14.02 2.40
CA ASN A 154 10.31 14.02 2.15
C ASN A 154 10.89 15.44 2.17
N GLU A 155 10.18 16.40 1.58
CA GLU A 155 10.56 17.81 1.63
C GLU A 155 10.65 18.32 3.07
N ILE A 156 9.65 18.02 3.91
CA ILE A 156 9.69 18.36 5.34
C ILE A 156 10.93 17.78 6.01
N VAL A 157 11.20 16.48 5.83
CA VAL A 157 12.37 15.83 6.43
C VAL A 157 13.67 16.52 6.01
N HIS A 158 13.78 16.92 4.74
CA HIS A 158 14.94 17.66 4.25
C HIS A 158 14.98 19.13 4.72
N ALA A 159 13.82 19.72 5.01
CA ALA A 159 13.65 21.11 5.41
C ALA A 159 13.89 21.37 6.90
N LEU A 160 13.73 20.35 7.76
CA LEU A 160 13.72 20.47 9.24
C LEU A 160 14.91 21.26 9.83
N LEU A 161 16.07 21.23 9.18
CA LEU A 161 17.30 21.87 9.68
C LEU A 161 17.81 23.01 8.79
N ASN A 162 17.12 23.34 7.69
CA ASN A 162 17.63 24.30 6.69
C ASN A 162 16.56 25.24 6.09
N LYS A 163 15.29 25.15 6.51
CA LYS A 163 14.21 26.07 6.12
C LYS A 163 13.61 26.79 7.31
N ASN A 164 12.80 27.81 7.01
CA ASN A 164 12.08 28.60 8.01
C ASN A 164 11.09 27.71 8.80
N THR A 165 11.19 27.72 10.13
CA THR A 165 10.38 26.87 11.01
C THR A 165 8.88 27.14 10.87
N SER A 166 8.44 28.40 10.81
CA SER A 166 7.02 28.71 10.66
C SER A 166 6.44 28.14 9.36
N SER A 167 7.21 28.15 8.28
CA SER A 167 6.82 27.56 7.00
C SER A 167 6.81 26.03 7.01
N VAL A 168 7.67 25.38 7.80
CA VAL A 168 7.70 23.91 7.90
C VAL A 168 6.52 23.40 8.71
N TYR A 169 6.08 24.15 9.73
CA TYR A 169 5.07 23.70 10.68
C TYR A 169 3.63 24.12 10.33
N SER A 170 3.42 25.02 9.36
CA SER A 170 2.10 25.60 9.07
C SER A 170 1.06 24.60 8.57
N GLU A 171 1.48 23.50 7.94
CA GLU A 171 0.57 22.54 7.28
C GLU A 171 0.76 21.10 7.78
N LEU A 172 1.56 20.89 8.84
CA LEU A 172 1.85 19.52 9.30
C LEU A 172 0.63 18.81 9.88
N GLU A 173 -0.31 19.55 10.48
CA GLU A 173 -1.56 18.99 10.98
C GLU A 173 -2.39 18.41 9.84
N GLU A 174 -2.67 19.24 8.81
CA GLU A 174 -3.41 18.82 7.63
C GLU A 174 -2.71 17.65 6.92
N LEU A 175 -1.38 17.70 6.83
CA LEU A 175 -0.61 16.61 6.22
C LEU A 175 -0.76 15.29 7.00
N ALA A 176 -0.72 15.33 8.34
CA ALA A 176 -0.93 14.16 9.17
C ALA A 176 -2.36 13.60 9.01
N GLU A 177 -3.37 14.46 9.03
CA GLU A 177 -4.77 14.04 8.86
C GLU A 177 -4.99 13.35 7.51
N LYS A 178 -4.51 13.95 6.41
CA LYS A 178 -4.58 13.37 5.06
C LYS A 178 -3.88 12.01 4.98
N GLY A 179 -2.70 11.87 5.59
CA GLY A 179 -1.96 10.61 5.62
C GLY A 179 -2.79 9.46 6.23
N MET A 180 -3.45 9.74 7.35
CA MET A 180 -4.31 8.76 8.02
C MET A 180 -5.59 8.48 7.23
N GLU A 181 -6.19 9.48 6.58
CA GLU A 181 -7.34 9.32 5.70
C GLU A 181 -7.03 8.36 4.54
N TYR A 182 -5.90 8.57 3.86
CA TYR A 182 -5.44 7.69 2.80
C TYR A 182 -5.22 6.25 3.31
N ALA A 183 -4.59 6.09 4.48
CA ALA A 183 -4.39 4.77 5.07
C ALA A 183 -5.71 4.04 5.35
N ARG A 184 -6.71 4.75 5.87
CA ARG A 184 -8.05 4.20 6.18
C ARG A 184 -8.83 3.89 4.92
N PHE A 185 -8.73 4.73 3.91
CA PHE A 185 -9.36 4.49 2.61
C PHE A 185 -8.78 3.22 1.97
N ILE A 186 -7.46 3.07 1.88
CA ILE A 186 -6.87 1.83 1.35
C ILE A 186 -7.23 0.61 2.22
N ASP A 187 -7.32 0.76 3.55
CA ASP A 187 -7.79 -0.33 4.42
C ASP A 187 -9.22 -0.80 4.09
N SER A 188 -10.13 0.13 3.78
CA SER A 188 -11.51 -0.22 3.42
C SER A 188 -11.55 -1.10 2.15
N GLN A 189 -10.73 -0.76 1.15
CA GLN A 189 -10.59 -1.52 -0.09
C GLN A 189 -9.93 -2.89 0.17
N VAL A 190 -8.93 -2.94 1.05
CA VAL A 190 -8.31 -4.20 1.49
C VAL A 190 -9.31 -5.11 2.18
N ARG A 191 -10.27 -4.59 2.96
CA ARG A 191 -11.31 -5.40 3.61
C ARG A 191 -12.20 -6.09 2.57
N ILE A 192 -12.52 -5.43 1.46
CA ILE A 192 -13.29 -6.01 0.34
C ILE A 192 -12.49 -7.19 -0.27
N LEU A 193 -11.21 -6.99 -0.59
CA LEU A 193 -10.34 -8.05 -1.12
C LEU A 193 -10.14 -9.21 -0.14
N ARG A 194 -10.05 -8.90 1.15
CA ARG A 194 -9.87 -9.88 2.22
C ARG A 194 -11.12 -10.72 2.44
N LYS A 195 -12.31 -10.18 2.18
CA LYS A 195 -13.58 -10.88 2.38
C LYS A 195 -13.53 -12.25 1.68
N ASP A 196 -13.71 -13.29 2.48
CA ASP A 196 -13.62 -14.71 2.11
C ASP A 196 -12.27 -15.19 1.56
N ASN A 197 -11.25 -14.32 1.48
CA ASN A 197 -9.96 -14.55 0.83
C ASN A 197 -10.13 -15.17 -0.58
N TYR A 198 -11.12 -14.68 -1.33
CA TYR A 198 -11.59 -15.29 -2.58
C TYR A 198 -10.46 -15.64 -3.56
N ILE A 199 -9.66 -14.65 -3.96
CA ILE A 199 -8.56 -14.84 -4.92
C ILE A 199 -7.61 -15.94 -4.45
N ARG A 200 -7.20 -15.88 -3.18
CA ARG A 200 -6.23 -16.82 -2.60
C ARG A 200 -6.80 -18.24 -2.53
N LYS A 201 -8.08 -18.40 -2.17
CA LYS A 201 -8.77 -19.70 -2.17
C LYS A 201 -8.83 -20.31 -3.57
N GLN A 202 -9.20 -19.51 -4.57
CA GLN A 202 -9.29 -19.96 -5.97
C GLN A 202 -7.94 -20.44 -6.53
N LEU A 203 -6.84 -19.90 -6.01
CA LEU A 203 -5.47 -20.25 -6.39
C LEU A 203 -4.82 -21.31 -5.49
N GLY A 204 -5.54 -21.84 -4.48
CA GLY A 204 -4.97 -22.80 -3.51
C GLY A 204 -3.82 -22.23 -2.68
N LEU A 205 -3.82 -20.92 -2.43
CA LEU A 205 -2.77 -20.23 -1.69
C LEU A 205 -2.97 -20.29 -0.17
N PRO A 206 -1.88 -20.26 0.62
CA PRO A 206 -2.00 -20.14 2.08
C PRO A 206 -2.78 -18.88 2.45
N ILE A 207 -3.74 -19.04 3.33
CA ILE A 207 -4.43 -17.92 3.98
C ILE A 207 -3.78 -17.78 5.33
N GLY A 208 -2.95 -16.74 5.49
CA GLY A 208 -2.42 -16.38 6.80
C GLY A 208 -3.59 -16.08 7.74
N LYS A 209 -3.87 -17.04 8.64
CA LYS A 209 -4.70 -16.86 9.83
C LYS A 209 -4.13 -15.71 10.64
#